data_AF-A0A022WBF8-F1
#
_entry.id   AF-A0A022WBF8-F1
#
_cell.length_a   1.000
_cell.length_b   1.000
_cell.length_c   1.000
_cell.angle_alpha   90.00
_cell.angle_beta   90.00
_cell.angle_gamma   90.00
#
_symmetry.space_group_name_H-M   'P 1'
#
loop_
_entity.id
_entity.type
_entity.pdbx_description
1 polymer ?
#
loop_
_entity_poly.entity_id
_entity_poly.type
_entity_poly.pdbx_seq_one_letter_code
_entity_poly.pdbx_strand_id
1 'polypeptide(L)' 'MAVQKLYPRATVKRIVKSHTHKVLTKNADILIFLDYMLFIQELMREASIQGRKRGDKGITARTVRRVTEGALRKFKG' A
#
# COMPACT_ATOMS: atom_id res chain seq x y z
N MET A 1 4.20 27.63 -2.38
CA MET A 1 3.67 26.31 -2.75
C MET A 1 4.09 25.32 -1.68
N ALA A 2 3.15 24.64 -1.01
CA ALA A 2 3.51 23.61 -0.04
C ALA A 2 4.17 22.44 -0.80
N VAL A 3 5.44 22.17 -0.52
CA VAL A 3 6.13 20.99 -1.04
C VAL A 3 5.40 19.78 -0.48
N GLN A 4 4.58 19.12 -1.30
CA GLN A 4 3.86 17.94 -0.88
C GLN A 4 4.88 16.83 -0.67
N LYS A 5 5.27 16.64 0.59
CA LYS A 5 6.22 15.62 0.98
C LYS A 5 5.58 14.28 0.63
N LEU A 6 6.18 13.58 -0.35
CA LEU A 6 5.68 12.31 -0.88
C LEU A 6 5.45 11.26 0.22
N TYR A 7 6.16 11.42 1.34
CA TYR A 7 6.13 10.55 2.49
C TYR A 7 5.59 11.23 3.77
N PRO A 8 4.32 11.02 4.16
CA PRO A 8 3.71 11.62 5.35
C PRO A 8 4.07 10.86 6.65
N ARG A 9 5.29 11.10 7.16
CA ARG A 9 5.84 10.44 8.38
C ARG A 9 4.91 10.45 9.59
N ALA A 10 4.28 11.59 9.88
CA ALA A 10 3.41 11.75 11.04
C ALA A 10 2.19 10.83 10.96
N THR A 11 1.60 10.70 9.77
CA THR A 11 0.46 9.81 9.52
C THR A 11 0.83 8.35 9.69
N VAL A 12 1.96 7.92 9.12
CA VAL A 12 2.42 6.53 9.28
C VAL A 12 2.68 6.19 10.74
N LYS A 13 3.38 7.06 11.47
CA LYS A 13 3.61 6.87 12.91
C LYS A 13 2.29 6.79 13.69
N ARG A 14 1.31 7.63 13.38
CA ARG A 14 -0.01 7.64 14.03
C ARG A 14 -0.77 6.33 13.79
N ILE A 15 -0.85 5.87 12.54
CA ILE A 15 -1.52 4.63 12.15
C ILE A 15 -0.86 3.42 12.83
N VAL A 16 0.47 3.33 12.76
CA VAL A 16 1.20 2.20 13.37
C VAL A 16 1.03 2.21 14.89
N LYS A 17 1.09 3.37 15.54
CA LYS A 17 0.86 3.48 16.99
C LYS A 17 -0.56 3.06 17.36
N SER A 18 -1.58 3.40 16.57
CA SER A 18 -2.97 3.01 16.88
C SER A 18 -3.23 1.51 16.74
N HIS A 19 -2.51 0.81 15.85
CA HIS A 19 -2.69 -0.63 15.65
C HIS A 19 -1.78 -1.50 16.54
N THR A 20 -0.60 -1.00 16.91
CA THR A 20 0.38 -1.78 17.68
C THR A 20 0.46 -1.39 19.15
N HIS A 21 -0.08 -0.22 19.52
CA HIS A 21 0.11 0.43 20.81
C HIS A 21 1.59 0.67 21.20
N LYS A 22 2.50 0.62 20.22
CA LYS A 22 3.95 0.81 20.42
C LYS A 22 4.45 2.07 19.74
N VAL A 23 5.52 2.65 20.29
CA VAL A 23 6.23 3.77 19.69
C VAL A 23 7.29 3.23 18.72
N LEU A 24 7.36 3.83 17.53
CA LEU A 24 8.38 3.47 16.55
C LEU A 24 9.74 4.08 16.90
N THR A 25 10.79 3.29 16.73
CA THR A 25 12.17 3.75 16.81
C THR A 25 12.50 4.71 15.65
N LYS A 26 13.63 5.44 15.77
CA LYS A 26 14.05 6.42 14.77
C LYS A 26 14.15 5.75 13.39
N ASN A 27 13.49 6.34 12.40
CA ASN A 27 13.50 5.92 10.98
C ASN A 27 12.84 4.58 10.65
N ALA A 28 12.35 3.80 11.62
CA ALA A 28 11.56 2.59 11.32
C ALA A 28 10.32 2.89 10.45
N ASP A 29 9.75 4.08 10.62
CA ASP A 29 8.63 4.56 9.82
C ASP A 29 8.95 4.59 8.30
N ILE A 30 10.19 4.90 7.92
CA ILE A 30 10.62 4.95 6.51
C ILE A 30 10.53 3.57 5.88
N LEU A 31 11.01 2.54 6.58
CA LEU A 31 10.98 1.16 6.09
C LEU A 31 9.55 0.63 5.98
N ILE A 32 8.69 0.94 6.96
CA ILE A 32 7.26 0.59 6.91
C ILE A 32 6.59 1.24 5.70
N PHE A 33 6.91 2.49 5.39
CA PHE A 33 6.34 3.14 4.23
C PHE A 33 6.88 2.60 2.90
N LEU A 34 8.16 2.24 2.85
CA LEU A 34 8.72 1.56 1.68
C LEU A 34 8.00 0.24 1.42
N ASP A 35 7.79 -0.56 2.46
CA ASP A 35 7.04 -1.82 2.36
C ASP A 35 5.60 -1.60 1.88
N TYR A 36 4.91 -0.58 2.42
CA TYR A 36 3.60 -0.15 1.92
C TYR A 36 3.63 0.27 0.44
N MET A 37 4.65 0.99 -0.02
CA MET A 37 4.80 1.38 -1.43
C MET A 37 5.01 0.16 -2.34
N LEU A 38 5.82 -0.81 -1.91
CA LEU A 38 6.01 -2.07 -2.62
C LEU A 38 4.70 -2.86 -2.70
N PHE A 39 3.91 -2.89 -1.61
CA PHE A 39 2.58 -3.47 -1.59
C PHE A 39 1.64 -2.80 -2.59
N ILE A 40 1.58 -1.47 -2.62
CA ILE A 40 0.73 -0.74 -3.58
C ILE A 40 1.16 -1.00 -5.01
N GLN A 41 2.47 -1.03 -5.29
CA GLN A 41 2.98 -1.34 -6.63
C GLN A 41 2.54 -2.73 -7.09
N GLU A 42 2.66 -3.75 -6.23
CA GLU A 42 2.24 -5.10 -6.55
C GLU A 42 0.71 -5.19 -6.73
N LEU A 43 -0.06 -4.59 -5.83
CA LEU A 43 -1.52 -4.56 -5.89
C LEU A 43 -2.00 -3.95 -7.22
N MET A 44 -1.40 -2.83 -7.64
CA MET A 44 -1.75 -2.15 -8.88
C MET A 44 -1.32 -2.94 -10.13
N ARG A 45 -0.17 -3.62 -10.07
CA ARG A 45 0.28 -4.53 -11.13
C ARG A 45 -0.72 -5.67 -11.34
N GLU A 46 -1.08 -6.37 -10.26
CA GLU A 46 -2.04 -7.48 -10.32
C GLU A 46 -3.43 -7.01 -10.77
N ALA A 47 -3.90 -5.85 -10.28
CA ALA A 47 -5.18 -5.29 -10.70
C ALA A 47 -5.20 -4.93 -12.20
N SER A 48 -4.09 -4.43 -12.74
CA SER A 48 -3.92 -4.12 -14.17
C SER A 48 -3.94 -5.39 -15.03
N ILE A 49 -3.24 -6.46 -14.60
CA ILE A 49 -3.25 -7.75 -15.29
C ILE A 49 -4.68 -8.33 -15.30
N GLN A 50 -5.36 -8.30 -14.15
CA GLN A 50 -6.72 -8.84 -14.03
C GLN A 50 -7.73 -8.03 -14.84
N GLY A 51 -7.57 -6.70 -14.94
CA GLY A 51 -8.39 -5.84 -15.79
C GLY A 51 -8.21 -6.17 -17.28
N ARG A 52 -6.96 -6.31 -17.73
CA ARG A 52 -6.64 -6.69 -19.13
C ARG A 52 -7.24 -8.04 -19.51
N LYS A 53 -7.15 -9.05 -18.62
CA LYS A 53 -7.76 -10.38 -18.85
C LYS A 53 -9.28 -10.32 -19.03
N ARG A 54 -9.94 -9.31 -18.45
CA ARG A 54 -11.39 -9.09 -18.56
C ARG A 54 -11.79 -8.16 -19.71
N GLY A 55 -10.83 -7.52 -20.37
CA GLY A 55 -11.11 -6.49 -21.39
C GLY A 55 -11.47 -5.12 -20.81
N ASP A 56 -11.18 -4.87 -19.52
CA ASP A 56 -11.38 -3.55 -18.92
C ASP A 56 -10.39 -2.53 -19.53
N LYS A 57 -10.86 -1.31 -19.84
CA LYS A 57 -10.01 -0.22 -20.38
C LYS A 57 -9.05 0.40 -19.35
N GLY A 58 -9.08 -0.07 -18.10
CA GLY A 58 -8.27 0.49 -17.00
C GLY A 58 -8.45 -0.27 -15.69
N ILE A 59 -7.90 0.29 -14.62
CA ILE A 59 -8.04 -0.27 -13.26
C ILE A 59 -9.40 0.13 -12.71
N THR A 60 -10.19 -0.87 -12.30
CA THR A 60 -11.52 -0.67 -11.74
C THR A 60 -11.54 -1.08 -10.27
N ALA A 61 -12.49 -0.55 -9.49
CA ALA A 61 -12.66 -0.97 -8.09
C ALA A 61 -12.90 -2.48 -7.97
N ARG A 62 -13.52 -3.10 -8.98
CA ARG A 62 -13.76 -4.54 -9.03
C ARG A 62 -12.46 -5.33 -9.16
N THR A 63 -11.54 -4.93 -10.04
CA THR A 63 -10.27 -5.65 -10.23
C THR A 63 -9.39 -5.51 -8.99
N VAL A 64 -9.33 -4.32 -8.40
CA VAL A 64 -8.61 -4.08 -7.13
C VAL A 64 -9.14 -4.98 -6.03
N ARG A 65 -10.46 -4.98 -5.77
CA ARG A 65 -11.07 -5.86 -4.75
C ARG A 65 -10.76 -7.33 -4.98
N ARG A 66 -10.74 -7.77 -6.24
CA ARG A 66 -10.44 -9.17 -6.60
C ARG A 66 -9.01 -9.58 -6.26
N VAL A 67 -8.03 -8.69 -6.48
CA VAL A 67 -6.60 -9.01 -6.25
C VAL A 67 -6.13 -8.68 -4.84
N THR A 68 -6.90 -7.89 -4.08
CA THR A 68 -6.53 -7.40 -2.74
C THR A 68 -6.18 -8.54 -1.78
N GLU A 69 -7.00 -9.59 -1.71
CA GLU A 69 -6.75 -10.71 -0.81
C GLU A 69 -5.44 -11.44 -1.14
N GLY A 70 -5.16 -11.67 -2.42
CA GLY A 70 -3.92 -12.30 -2.87
C GLY A 70 -2.69 -11.46 -2.56
N ALA A 71 -2.76 -10.15 -2.82
CA ALA A 71 -1.68 -9.21 -2.50
C ALA A 71 -1.42 -9.16 -0.99
N LEU A 72 -2.47 -9.07 -0.15
CA LEU A 72 -2.31 -9.06 1.31
C LEU A 72 -1.67 -10.35 1.83
N ARG A 73 -2.03 -11.52 1.26
CA ARG A 73 -1.40 -12.80 1.62
C ARG A 73 0.08 -12.84 1.27
N LYS A 74 0.49 -12.25 0.14
CA LYS A 74 1.89 -12.20 -0.30
C LYS A 74 2.76 -11.31 0.60
N PHE A 75 2.19 -10.24 1.13
CA PHE A 75 2.87 -9.31 2.05
C PHE A 75 2.68 -9.66 3.53
N LYS A 76 2.12 -10.83 3.82
CA LYS A 76 2.05 -11.36 5.18
C LYS A 76 3.44 -11.92 5.53
N GLY A 77 4.16 -11.20 6.40
CA GLY A 77 5.42 -11.65 7.00
C GLY A 77 5.24 -12.81 7.95
#